data_AF-A0A519VWC9-F1
#
_entry.id   AF-A0A519VWC9-F1
#
_cell.length_a   1.000
_cell.length_b   1.000
_cell.length_c   1.000
_cell.angle_alpha   90.00
_cell.angle_beta   90.00
_cell.angle_gamma   90.00
#
_symmetry.space_group_name_H-M   'P 1'
#
loop_
_entity.id
_entity.type
_entity.pdbx_description
1 polymer ?
#
loop_
_entity_poly.entity_id
_entity_poly.type
_entity_poly.pdbx_seq_one_letter_code
_entity_poly.pdbx_strand_id
1 'polypeptide(L)'
;MIYASAEETEMIMGEVKITTGFEFLRDVCIDTHFVHRGRFVRMAQVIATNPACIGIGIEENTALVVTDGANTCVYGTGVVIVIDGKDNTENSITDFGANKALGIRGLKVDILSAGQQFKLPQRNLPHY
;
A
#
# COMPACT_ATOMS: atom_id res chain seq x y z
N MET A 1 -5.10 -7.65 -1.13
CA MET A 1 -6.19 -6.85 -0.54
C MET A 1 -6.02 -6.84 0.98
N ILE A 2 -6.06 -5.67 1.61
CA ILE A 2 -6.08 -5.54 3.07
C ILE A 2 -7.55 -5.54 3.50
N TYR A 3 -7.94 -6.41 4.44
CA TYR A 3 -9.35 -6.57 4.78
C TYR A 3 -9.67 -6.54 6.29
N ALA A 4 -8.66 -6.66 7.16
CA ALA A 4 -8.87 -6.53 8.60
C ALA A 4 -7.61 -6.04 9.32
N SER A 5 -7.84 -5.15 10.28
CA SER A 5 -6.95 -4.72 11.37
C SER A 5 -7.86 -4.14 12.46
N ALA A 6 -7.59 -4.41 13.74
CA ALA A 6 -8.33 -3.72 14.81
C ALA A 6 -7.66 -2.36 15.07
N GLU A 7 -8.44 -1.28 15.19
CA GLU A 7 -7.93 0.10 15.33
C GLU A 7 -6.89 0.26 16.46
N GLU A 8 -7.05 -0.50 17.55
CA GLU A 8 -6.13 -0.48 18.71
C GLU A 8 -4.81 -1.24 18.46
N THR A 9 -4.77 -2.09 17.41
CA THR A 9 -3.68 -3.02 17.14
C THR A 9 -2.97 -2.77 15.80
N GLU A 10 -3.35 -1.76 15.04
CA GLU A 10 -2.73 -1.42 13.73
C GLU A 10 -1.24 -1.08 13.82
N MET A 11 -0.78 -0.70 15.01
CA MET A 11 0.63 -0.43 15.29
C MET A 11 1.39 -1.67 15.79
N ILE A 12 0.68 -2.77 16.06
CA ILE A 12 1.22 -4.05 16.51
C ILE A 12 1.55 -4.88 15.27
N MET A 13 2.73 -5.50 15.28
CA MET A 13 3.19 -6.33 14.18
C MET A 13 2.35 -7.62 14.08
N GLY A 14 1.93 -7.98 12.87
CA GLY A 14 1.24 -9.26 12.60
C GLY A 14 -0.29 -9.21 12.70
N GLU A 15 -0.87 -8.09 13.12
CA GLU A 15 -2.34 -7.94 13.27
C GLU A 15 -3.04 -7.49 11.98
N VAL A 16 -2.28 -7.20 10.91
CA VAL A 16 -2.81 -6.83 9.60
C VAL A 16 -3.03 -8.08 8.76
N LYS A 17 -4.29 -8.31 8.37
CA LYS A 17 -4.67 -9.45 7.54
C LYS A 17 -4.78 -9.04 6.07
N ILE A 18 -4.06 -9.76 5.23
CA ILE A 18 -4.07 -9.64 3.78
C ILE A 18 -4.65 -10.90 3.15
N THR A 19 -5.33 -10.72 2.02
CA THR A 19 -5.83 -11.82 1.19
C THR A 19 -5.60 -11.53 -0.29
N THR A 20 -5.64 -12.57 -1.12
CA THR A 20 -5.54 -12.46 -2.57
C THR A 20 -6.84 -11.88 -3.13
N GLY A 21 -6.71 -10.84 -3.96
CA GLY A 21 -7.85 -10.28 -4.69
C GLY A 21 -8.07 -10.97 -6.03
N PHE A 22 -8.79 -10.31 -6.95
CA PHE A 22 -8.99 -10.81 -8.31
C PHE A 22 -7.78 -10.63 -9.25
N GLU A 23 -6.67 -10.10 -8.73
CA GLU A 23 -5.41 -9.93 -9.48
C GLU A 23 -5.52 -9.11 -10.78
N PHE A 24 -6.50 -8.20 -10.88
CA PHE A 24 -6.60 -7.27 -12.01
C PHE A 24 -5.37 -6.35 -12.13
N LEU A 25 -4.73 -6.05 -10.99
CA LEU A 25 -3.42 -5.42 -10.91
C LEU A 25 -2.51 -6.35 -10.10
N ARG A 26 -1.42 -6.80 -10.71
CA ARG A 26 -0.42 -7.65 -10.06
C ARG A 26 0.45 -6.84 -9.13
N ASP A 27 0.88 -7.46 -8.03
CA ASP A 27 1.79 -6.85 -7.04
C ASP A 27 1.26 -5.51 -6.49
N VAL A 28 -0.05 -5.31 -6.45
CA VAL A 28 -0.69 -4.09 -5.93
C VAL A 28 -1.60 -4.43 -4.76
N CYS A 29 -1.37 -3.75 -3.64
CA CYS A 29 -2.21 -3.76 -2.45
C CYS A 29 -3.09 -2.51 -2.44
N ILE A 30 -4.40 -2.69 -2.55
CA ILE A 30 -5.38 -1.59 -2.54
C ILE A 30 -6.04 -1.51 -1.17
N ASP A 31 -6.23 -0.28 -0.69
CA ASP A 31 -7.01 0.08 0.48
C ASP A 31 -7.83 1.36 0.21
N THR A 32 -9.03 1.47 0.77
CA THR A 32 -9.92 2.64 0.61
C THR A 32 -10.02 3.42 1.91
N HIS A 33 -10.62 4.62 1.92
CA HIS A 33 -10.78 5.45 3.12
C HIS A 33 -9.47 5.61 3.91
N PHE A 34 -8.38 5.88 3.20
CA PHE A 34 -7.02 5.58 3.63
C PHE A 34 -6.42 6.56 4.66
N VAL A 35 -6.93 7.80 4.73
CA VAL A 35 -6.50 8.86 5.65
C VAL A 35 -7.14 8.70 7.03
N HIS A 36 -7.97 7.67 7.24
CA HIS A 36 -8.41 7.29 8.58
C HIS A 36 -7.24 6.78 9.45
N ARG A 37 -7.40 6.94 10.76
CA ARG A 37 -6.37 6.62 11.76
C ARG A 37 -5.86 5.18 11.55
N GLY A 38 -4.54 5.06 11.43
CA GLY A 38 -3.76 3.81 11.38
C GLY A 38 -3.85 2.98 10.08
N ARG A 39 -4.67 3.36 9.09
CA ARG A 39 -4.68 2.73 7.76
C ARG A 39 -3.39 2.96 6.95
N PHE A 40 -2.77 4.12 7.13
CA PHE A 40 -1.42 4.34 6.58
C PHE A 40 -0.41 3.37 7.20
N VAL A 41 -0.45 3.20 8.52
CA VAL A 41 0.49 2.35 9.26
C VAL A 41 0.34 0.90 8.81
N ARG A 42 -0.89 0.36 8.75
CA ARG A 42 -1.11 -1.03 8.30
C ARG A 42 -0.60 -1.27 6.87
N MET A 43 -0.84 -0.34 5.94
CA MET A 43 -0.34 -0.47 4.58
C MET A 43 1.18 -0.39 4.56
N ALA A 44 1.79 0.52 5.33
CA ALA A 44 3.23 0.57 5.48
C ALA A 44 3.80 -0.76 6.00
N GLN A 45 3.15 -1.45 6.96
CA GLN A 45 3.57 -2.77 7.42
C GLN A 45 3.51 -3.81 6.29
N VAL A 46 2.42 -3.83 5.53
CA VAL A 46 2.24 -4.77 4.39
C VAL A 46 3.30 -4.54 3.33
N ILE A 47 3.61 -3.29 2.98
CA ILE A 47 4.61 -2.97 1.95
C ILE A 47 6.03 -3.19 2.46
N ALA A 48 6.31 -2.93 3.74
CA ALA A 48 7.61 -3.21 4.34
C ALA A 48 7.89 -4.73 4.45
N THR A 49 6.87 -5.53 4.73
CA THR A 49 6.97 -7.01 4.72
C THR A 49 6.98 -7.61 3.32
N ASN A 50 6.40 -6.90 2.32
CA ASN A 50 6.31 -7.34 0.93
C ASN A 50 6.81 -6.23 -0.02
N PRO A 51 8.13 -5.97 -0.09
CA PRO A 51 8.68 -4.87 -0.88
C PRO A 51 8.50 -5.04 -2.40
N ALA A 52 8.15 -6.25 -2.86
CA ALA A 52 7.74 -6.47 -4.25
C ALA A 52 6.39 -5.83 -4.58
N CYS A 53 5.53 -5.58 -3.59
CA CYS A 53 4.22 -4.97 -3.78
C CYS A 53 4.28 -3.44 -3.71
N ILE A 54 3.28 -2.79 -4.31
CA ILE A 54 2.97 -1.37 -4.12
C ILE A 54 1.65 -1.20 -3.39
N GLY A 55 1.66 -0.29 -2.42
CA GLY A 55 0.47 0.12 -1.68
C GLY A 55 -0.22 1.28 -2.38
N ILE A 56 -1.53 1.17 -2.59
CA ILE A 56 -2.37 2.24 -3.13
C ILE A 56 -3.52 2.47 -2.16
N GLY A 57 -3.46 3.61 -1.46
CA GLY A 57 -4.54 4.13 -0.64
C GLY A 57 -5.39 5.11 -1.44
N ILE A 58 -6.69 4.87 -1.52
CA ILE A 58 -7.64 5.73 -2.25
C ILE A 58 -8.59 6.39 -1.26
N GLU A 59 -8.65 7.72 -1.27
CA GLU A 59 -9.58 8.48 -0.44
C GLU A 59 -11.03 8.42 -0.91
N GLU A 60 -11.94 8.87 -0.03
CA GLU A 60 -13.31 9.12 -0.41
C GLU A 60 -13.41 10.07 -1.61
N ASN A 61 -14.46 9.89 -2.42
CA ASN A 61 -14.72 10.70 -3.61
C ASN A 61 -13.51 10.81 -4.55
N THR A 62 -12.66 9.78 -4.57
CA THR A 62 -11.42 9.72 -5.34
C THR A 62 -11.31 8.40 -6.08
N ALA A 63 -10.72 8.42 -7.27
CA ALA A 63 -10.49 7.24 -8.09
C ALA A 63 -9.09 7.28 -8.70
N LEU A 64 -8.46 6.10 -8.78
CA LEU A 64 -7.27 5.88 -9.59
C LEU A 64 -7.69 5.11 -10.84
N VAL A 65 -7.64 5.75 -11.99
CA VAL A 65 -7.93 5.09 -13.28
C VAL A 65 -6.63 4.50 -13.80
N VAL A 66 -6.67 3.22 -14.18
CA VAL A 66 -5.53 2.52 -14.80
C VAL A 66 -5.87 2.15 -16.23
N THR A 67 -5.03 2.54 -17.18
CA THR A 67 -5.13 2.16 -18.59
C THR A 67 -3.86 1.43 -19.02
N ASP A 68 -3.99 0.60 -20.06
CA ASP A 68 -2.87 -0.13 -20.67
C ASP A 68 -2.04 -0.96 -19.67
N GLY A 69 -2.68 -1.38 -18.56
CA GLY A 69 -2.06 -2.18 -17.49
C GLY A 69 -0.98 -1.47 -16.67
N ALA A 70 -0.71 -0.19 -16.88
CA ALA A 70 0.33 0.53 -16.13
C ALA A 70 0.16 2.05 -16.02
N ASN A 71 -0.51 2.69 -16.98
CA ASN A 71 -0.67 4.13 -16.98
C ASN A 71 -1.75 4.50 -15.97
N THR A 72 -1.48 5.47 -15.09
CA THR A 72 -2.46 5.87 -14.08
C THR A 72 -2.77 7.36 -14.12
N CYS A 73 -3.99 7.71 -13.72
CA CYS A 73 -4.41 9.08 -13.53
C CYS A 73 -5.39 9.17 -12.35
N VAL A 74 -5.19 10.15 -11.48
CA VAL A 74 -6.07 10.40 -10.33
C VAL A 74 -7.24 11.28 -10.73
N TYR A 75 -8.44 10.93 -10.27
CA TYR A 75 -9.68 11.67 -10.45
C TYR A 75 -10.39 11.85 -9.11
N GLY A 76 -11.21 12.88 -8.99
CA GLY A 76 -12.02 13.14 -7.79
C GLY A 76 -11.51 14.31 -6.94
N THR A 77 -11.92 14.38 -5.68
CA THR A 77 -11.67 15.53 -4.80
C THR A 77 -10.66 15.28 -3.68
N GLY A 78 -10.34 14.02 -3.38
CA GLY A 78 -9.36 13.64 -2.38
C GLY A 78 -7.98 13.35 -3.00
N VAL A 79 -7.26 12.41 -2.38
CA VAL A 79 -5.90 12.02 -2.80
C VAL A 79 -5.78 10.51 -2.97
N VAL A 80 -4.82 10.11 -3.79
CA VAL A 80 -4.30 8.75 -3.86
C VAL A 80 -2.92 8.74 -3.24
N ILE A 81 -2.70 7.88 -2.25
CA ILE A 81 -1.41 7.70 -1.60
C ILE A 81 -0.76 6.43 -2.14
N VAL A 82 0.41 6.57 -2.75
CA VAL A 82 1.20 5.46 -3.28
C VAL A 82 2.37 5.22 -2.34
N ILE A 83 2.51 3.98 -1.86
CA ILE A 83 3.60 3.57 -0.96
C ILE A 83 4.43 2.50 -1.68
N ASP A 84 5.72 2.75 -1.79
CA ASP A 84 6.68 1.87 -2.42
C ASP A 84 7.80 1.48 -1.44
N GLY A 85 7.95 0.17 -1.23
CA GLY A 85 8.95 -0.43 -0.34
C GLY A 85 10.22 -0.94 -1.04
N LYS A 86 10.42 -0.68 -2.34
CA LYS A 86 11.56 -1.23 -3.11
C LYS A 86 12.92 -0.91 -2.49
N ASP A 87 13.09 0.33 -2.07
CA ASP A 87 14.36 0.84 -1.54
C ASP A 87 14.37 0.86 0.00
N ASN A 88 13.50 0.06 0.63
CA ASN A 88 13.45 -0.04 2.07
C ASN A 88 14.74 -0.66 2.62
N THR A 89 15.45 0.10 3.45
CA THR A 89 16.80 -0.24 3.92
C THR A 89 16.85 -0.90 5.28
N GLU A 90 15.85 -0.65 6.14
CA GLU A 90 15.84 -1.14 7.54
C GLU A 90 14.40 -1.33 8.02
N ASN A 91 14.08 -2.57 8.41
CA ASN A 91 12.79 -2.94 8.99
C ASN A 91 13.03 -3.74 10.27
N SER A 92 12.44 -3.32 11.40
CA SER A 92 12.45 -4.11 12.64
C SER A 92 11.51 -5.33 12.58
N ILE A 93 11.19 -5.81 11.38
CA ILE A 93 10.17 -6.84 11.07
C ILE A 93 10.66 -8.26 11.42
N THR A 94 11.94 -8.44 11.75
CA THR A 94 12.52 -9.76 12.01
C THR A 94 12.08 -10.42 13.33
N ASP A 95 11.45 -9.68 14.25
CA ASP A 95 10.92 -10.17 15.54
C ASP A 95 9.39 -10.30 15.51
N PHE A 96 8.84 -11.12 14.60
CA PHE A 96 7.41 -11.45 14.60
C PHE A 96 6.99 -12.04 15.96
N GLY A 97 6.04 -11.38 16.66
CA GLY A 97 5.42 -11.89 17.89
C GLY A 97 5.85 -11.23 19.20
N ALA A 98 6.82 -10.32 19.18
CA ALA A 98 7.06 -9.46 20.34
C ALA A 98 6.12 -8.25 20.25
N ASN A 99 5.42 -7.90 21.33
CA ASN A 99 4.54 -6.72 21.47
C ASN A 99 5.31 -5.39 21.40
N LYS A 100 6.19 -5.25 20.40
CA LYS A 100 7.13 -4.15 20.16
C LYS A 100 6.55 -3.24 19.08
N ALA A 101 6.79 -1.94 19.25
CA ALA A 101 6.45 -0.95 18.24
C ALA A 101 7.26 -1.21 16.95
N LEU A 102 6.58 -1.15 15.80
CA LEU A 102 7.18 -1.36 14.51
C LEU A 102 7.99 -0.13 14.05
N GLY A 103 9.23 -0.37 13.60
CA GLY A 103 10.05 0.61 12.88
C GLY A 103 10.19 0.24 11.41
N ILE A 104 9.86 1.18 10.51
CA ILE A 104 10.04 1.06 9.06
C ILE A 104 10.79 2.30 8.56
N ARG A 105 11.81 2.11 7.72
CA ARG A 105 12.56 3.22 7.13
C ARG A 105 12.75 3.04 5.63
N GLY A 106 12.75 4.15 4.88
CA GLY A 106 13.05 4.12 3.45
C GLY A 106 11.86 3.76 2.56
N LEU A 107 10.63 3.92 3.06
CA LEU A 107 9.47 3.92 2.18
C LEU A 107 9.48 5.19 1.33
N LYS A 108 9.27 5.03 0.03
CA LYS A 108 8.91 6.14 -0.85
C LYS A 108 7.40 6.31 -0.82
N VAL A 109 6.94 7.54 -0.57
CA VAL A 109 5.52 7.87 -0.51
C VAL A 109 5.23 9.02 -1.47
N ASP A 110 4.33 8.78 -2.40
CA ASP A 110 3.79 9.81 -3.29
C ASP A 110 2.33 10.07 -2.91
N ILE A 111 1.94 11.34 -2.72
CA ILE A 111 0.56 11.74 -2.46
C ILE A 111 0.10 12.53 -3.68
N LEU A 112 -0.93 12.01 -4.35
CA LEU A 112 -1.34 12.47 -5.67
C LEU A 112 -2.78 13.00 -5.63
N SER A 113 -2.98 14.21 -6.13
CA SER A 113 -4.30 14.82 -6.32
C SER A 113 -4.77 14.68 -7.78
N ALA A 114 -6.00 15.11 -8.05
CA ALA A 114 -6.62 14.99 -9.36
C ALA A 114 -5.75 15.54 -10.51
N GLY A 115 -5.68 14.77 -11.60
CA GLY A 115 -4.89 15.08 -12.79
C GLY A 115 -3.42 14.66 -12.71
N GLN A 116 -2.91 14.32 -11.52
CA GLN A 116 -1.57 13.75 -11.40
C GLN A 116 -1.54 12.30 -11.87
N GLN A 117 -0.41 11.91 -12.44
CA GLN A 117 -0.19 10.63 -13.09
C GLN A 117 1.09 10.00 -12.57
N PHE A 118 1.11 8.68 -12.54
CA PHE A 118 2.34 7.91 -12.39
C PHE A 118 2.25 6.64 -13.23
N LYS A 119 3.36 5.92 -13.34
CA LYS A 119 3.38 4.62 -13.99
C LYS A 119 3.49 3.54 -12.93
N LEU A 120 2.55 2.59 -12.93
CA LEU A 120 2.66 1.40 -12.09
C LEU A 120 3.90 0.60 -12.53
N PRO A 121 4.84 0.35 -11.62
CA PRO A 121 5.98 -0.49 -11.92
C PRO A 121 5.53 -1.94 -12.02
N GLN A 122 5.89 -2.57 -13.13
CA GLN A 122 5.68 -3.99 -13.38
C GLN A 122 6.92 -4.72 -12.88
N ARG A 123 6.86 -5.26 -11.64
CA ARG A 123 8.00 -5.92 -11.00
C ARG A 123 8.11 -7.38 -11.37
N ASN A 124 6.98 -8.06 -11.50
CA ASN A 124 6.91 -9.40 -12.04
C ASN A 124 6.38 -9.35 -13.47
N LEU A 125 7.20 -9.81 -14.42
CA LEU A 125 6.77 -10.02 -15.80
C LEU A 125 5.68 -11.09 -15.84
N PRO A 126 4.74 -11.03 -16.79
CA PRO A 126 3.76 -12.10 -16.94
C PRO A 126 4.46 -13.44 -17.18
N HIS A 127 4.17 -14.43 -16.33
CA HIS A 127 4.41 -15.82 -16.66
C HIS A 127 3.58 -16.15 -17.92
N TYR A 128 4.28 -16.50 -19.00
CA TYR A 128 3.69 -17.05 -20.23
C TYR A 128 3.46 -18.55 -20.07
#